data_AF-A0A935ZG26-F1
#
_entry.id   AF-A0A935ZG26-F1
#
_cell.length_a   1.000
_cell.length_b   1.000
_cell.length_c   1.000
_cell.angle_alpha   90.00
_cell.angle_beta   90.00
_cell.angle_gamma   90.00
#
_symmetry.space_group_name_H-M   'P 1'
#
loop_
_entity.id
_entity.type
_entity.pdbx_description
1 polymer ?
#
loop_
_entity_poly.entity_id
_entity_poly.type
_entity_poly.pdbx_seq_one_letter_code
_entity_poly.pdbx_strand_id
1 'polypeptide(L)'
;MERRRLGSMAWWLVAVAGCHEPADATDDGESSPSSSAGASTQGTSQGDSGSTGGGDGSSGASTADTELPSPYSDGTTGSSDMPSIGADDVAAAIVAGLDAFVTADPQGVLDAYDDLAVFEPGCPEFAQEADMGTLNVLVWQTEGCTTSAGLTVRGSGRIERRLGYVDGDRVVDGAQLSSQGGTFRLETDDGRYFELSGYIDFTRATNPDGSDGALAVTGDVSADPVTAAGSPILSGAVRLQGYLYAYMGTGYRGLGGSGSVTGDVLGNALALSFDQALVVDLPCAAEPLGTFGVRDDVGFWHDVVFDAGTYDDQGGVAWNEGACDGCGAYLAGGVSTGDACVDSAALAQLIAWEGMPW
;
A
#
# COMPACT_ATOMS: atom_id res chain seq x y z
N MET A 1 -52.71 5.03 3.19
CA MET A 1 -52.77 4.97 4.67
C MET A 1 -52.10 3.65 5.01
N GLU A 2 -50.88 3.58 5.53
CA GLU A 2 -50.32 4.28 6.68
C GLU A 2 -48.79 4.31 6.48
N ARG A 3 -48.20 5.51 6.41
CA ARG A 3 -46.75 5.70 6.30
C ARG A 3 -46.15 5.54 7.70
N ARG A 4 -45.46 4.44 7.98
CA ARG A 4 -44.58 4.35 9.15
C ARG A 4 -43.23 4.95 8.80
N ARG A 5 -42.91 6.01 9.53
CA ARG A 5 -41.61 6.69 9.57
C ARG A 5 -40.56 5.70 10.08
N LEU A 6 -39.56 5.39 9.27
CA LEU A 6 -38.26 4.92 9.72
C LEU A 6 -37.36 6.15 9.84
N GLY A 7 -37.45 6.81 11.01
CA GLY A 7 -36.43 7.71 11.48
C GLY A 7 -35.43 6.91 12.31
N SER A 8 -34.15 7.22 12.19
CA SER A 8 -33.03 6.65 12.95
C SER A 8 -32.45 5.34 12.42
N MET A 9 -31.83 5.36 11.25
CA MET A 9 -30.86 4.32 10.82
C MET A 9 -29.78 4.88 9.87
N ALA A 10 -29.39 6.15 10.05
CA ALA A 10 -28.40 6.85 9.21
C ALA A 10 -27.06 7.12 9.93
N TRP A 11 -26.71 6.32 10.95
CA TRP A 11 -25.54 6.58 11.82
C TRP A 11 -24.51 5.44 11.87
N TRP A 12 -24.55 4.48 10.95
CA TRP A 12 -23.57 3.38 10.88
C TRP A 12 -22.88 3.21 9.51
N LEU A 13 -23.07 4.16 8.58
CA LEU A 13 -22.59 4.06 7.20
C LEU A 13 -21.35 4.94 6.89
N VAL A 14 -20.60 5.38 7.90
CA VAL A 14 -19.45 6.31 7.73
C VAL A 14 -18.13 5.80 8.37
N ALA A 15 -18.06 4.53 8.80
CA ALA A 15 -16.90 4.06 9.58
C ALA A 15 -15.77 3.36 8.80
N VAL A 16 -15.77 3.32 7.46
CA VAL A 16 -14.68 2.70 6.67
C VAL A 16 -14.23 3.59 5.50
N ALA A 17 -14.36 4.91 5.64
CA ALA A 17 -13.73 5.90 4.75
C ALA A 17 -12.55 6.58 5.47
N GLY A 18 -11.74 5.77 6.16
CA GLY A 18 -10.49 6.20 6.79
C GLY A 18 -9.31 6.03 5.84
N CYS A 19 -9.38 6.62 4.64
CA CYS A 19 -8.19 6.88 3.84
C CYS A 19 -7.86 8.36 4.04
N HIS A 20 -6.61 8.62 4.43
CA HIS A 20 -5.97 9.92 4.62
C HIS A 20 -6.59 11.08 3.82
N GLU A 21 -7.13 12.09 4.51
CA GLU A 21 -7.28 13.43 3.96
C GLU A 21 -5.89 14.10 3.93
N PRO A 22 -5.42 14.65 2.80
CA PRO A 22 -4.32 15.60 2.84
C PRO A 22 -4.81 16.90 3.49
N ALA A 23 -3.99 17.44 4.39
CA ALA A 23 -4.30 18.65 5.14
C ALA A 23 -4.35 19.87 4.22
N ASP A 24 -5.55 20.44 4.04
CA ASP A 24 -5.72 21.76 3.42
C ASP A 24 -5.19 22.84 4.36
N ALA A 25 -4.09 23.48 3.95
CA ALA A 25 -3.52 24.65 4.57
C ALA A 25 -4.24 25.91 4.08
N THR A 26 -5.06 26.51 4.93
CA THR A 26 -5.35 27.95 4.88
C THR A 26 -5.06 28.57 6.23
N ASP A 27 -3.90 29.22 6.30
CA ASP A 27 -3.50 30.19 7.30
C ASP A 27 -4.32 31.48 7.13
N ASP A 28 -4.80 32.04 8.23
CA ASP A 28 -4.82 33.49 8.47
C ASP A 28 -5.27 33.77 9.93
N GLY A 29 -4.28 33.95 10.80
CA GLY A 29 -4.29 35.06 11.78
C GLY A 29 -4.96 34.85 13.14
N GLU A 30 -4.16 34.74 14.19
CA GLU A 30 -3.86 35.87 15.11
C GLU A 30 -3.17 35.39 16.41
N SER A 31 -1.90 35.73 16.54
CA SER A 31 -1.27 36.36 17.71
C SER A 31 -1.54 35.81 19.12
N SER A 32 -0.52 35.20 19.75
CA SER A 32 0.34 35.87 20.75
C SER A 32 1.29 34.91 21.50
N PRO A 33 2.45 35.41 22.00
CA PRO A 33 3.57 34.58 22.45
C PRO A 33 3.67 34.46 23.98
N SER A 34 4.33 33.40 24.47
CA SER A 34 4.96 33.45 25.79
C SER A 34 6.31 32.72 25.81
N SER A 35 7.34 33.54 25.97
CA SER A 35 8.75 33.24 26.22
C SER A 35 9.03 32.70 27.63
N SER A 36 10.03 31.83 27.77
CA SER A 36 11.17 31.89 28.72
C SER A 36 11.83 30.50 28.81
N ALA A 37 13.07 30.29 28.35
CA ALA A 37 14.36 30.70 28.93
C ALA A 37 14.73 29.96 30.23
N GLY A 38 15.87 29.25 30.22
CA GLY A 38 16.57 28.88 31.46
C GLY A 38 17.46 27.63 31.39
N ALA A 39 18.72 27.83 31.00
CA ALA A 39 19.77 26.83 31.05
C ALA A 39 20.54 26.83 32.39
N SER A 40 21.14 25.67 32.68
CA SER A 40 22.37 25.44 33.47
C SER A 40 22.32 25.47 35.01
N THR A 41 22.88 24.43 35.66
CA THR A 41 24.21 24.47 36.31
C THR A 41 24.67 23.11 36.84
N GLN A 42 25.98 22.88 36.73
CA GLN A 42 26.77 21.80 37.33
C GLN A 42 27.05 22.02 38.83
N GLY A 43 27.40 20.92 39.52
CA GLY A 43 28.13 20.89 40.81
C GLY A 43 27.48 19.89 41.76
N THR A 44 28.15 19.08 42.57
CA THR A 44 29.55 18.85 42.92
C THR A 44 29.58 17.54 43.75
N SER A 45 30.76 16.98 43.91
CA SER A 45 31.11 15.72 44.55
C SER A 45 31.09 15.69 46.09
N GLN A 46 31.18 14.46 46.62
CA GLN A 46 31.85 13.98 47.85
C GLN A 46 31.07 13.70 49.15
N GLY A 47 31.25 12.44 49.62
CA GLY A 47 31.31 12.00 51.02
C GLY A 47 29.96 11.55 51.62
N ASP A 48 29.83 10.51 52.44
CA ASP A 48 30.77 9.55 53.03
C ASP A 48 29.93 8.49 53.78
N SER A 49 30.53 7.32 54.03
CA SER A 49 30.28 6.41 55.17
C SER A 49 28.94 5.65 55.30
N GLY A 50 29.05 4.31 55.25
CA GLY A 50 27.94 3.37 55.36
C GLY A 50 27.50 3.00 56.78
N SER A 51 26.42 2.23 56.84
CA SER A 51 26.08 1.32 57.94
C SER A 51 25.05 0.28 57.48
N THR A 52 25.16 -0.89 58.08
CA THR A 52 24.56 -2.20 57.77
C THR A 52 23.07 -2.34 58.11
N GLY A 53 22.34 -3.14 57.33
CA GLY A 53 21.23 -3.97 57.86
C GLY A 53 19.98 -4.10 57.00
N GLY A 54 19.91 -5.21 56.25
CA GLY A 54 18.74 -6.11 56.08
C GLY A 54 17.39 -5.56 55.59
N GLY A 55 16.90 -6.14 54.48
CA GLY A 55 15.46 -6.39 54.29
C GLY A 55 14.88 -5.89 52.97
N ASP A 56 14.54 -6.88 52.12
CA ASP A 56 13.42 -6.89 51.18
C ASP A 56 13.51 -6.15 49.84
N GLY A 57 13.66 -6.97 48.79
CA GLY A 57 12.71 -6.99 47.68
C GLY A 57 12.68 -5.77 46.78
N SER A 58 13.61 -5.70 45.83
CA SER A 58 13.31 -5.07 44.54
C SER A 58 14.10 -5.75 43.45
N SER A 59 13.40 -6.62 42.71
CA SER A 59 13.78 -7.09 41.40
C SER A 59 13.85 -5.87 40.46
N GLY A 60 15.00 -5.21 40.45
CA GLY A 60 15.35 -4.29 39.38
C GLY A 60 15.47 -5.10 38.10
N ALA A 61 14.41 -5.10 37.31
CA ALA A 61 14.47 -5.55 35.93
C ALA A 61 15.55 -4.72 35.23
N SER A 62 16.70 -5.34 34.97
CA SER A 62 17.55 -4.86 33.90
C SER A 62 16.71 -5.02 32.63
N THR A 63 16.23 -3.91 32.07
CA THR A 63 15.92 -3.87 30.65
C THR A 63 17.28 -4.02 29.96
N ALA A 64 17.72 -5.27 29.81
CA ALA A 64 18.66 -5.59 28.76
C ALA A 64 17.94 -5.12 27.50
N ASP A 65 18.45 -4.05 26.90
CA ASP A 65 18.24 -3.74 25.49
C ASP A 65 18.64 -5.02 24.76
N THR A 66 17.66 -5.89 24.57
CA THR A 66 17.83 -7.09 23.79
C THR A 66 17.84 -6.52 22.40
N GLU A 67 19.05 -6.27 21.89
CA GLU A 67 19.29 -5.86 20.51
C GLU A 67 18.42 -6.79 19.66
N LEU A 68 17.31 -6.24 19.16
CA LEU A 68 16.38 -7.00 18.36
C LEU A 68 17.20 -7.51 17.18
N PRO A 69 17.07 -8.81 16.81
CA PRO A 69 17.82 -9.33 15.69
C PRO A 69 17.61 -8.39 14.51
N SER A 70 18.72 -7.97 13.91
CA SER A 70 18.69 -7.12 12.73
C SER A 70 17.78 -7.81 11.70
N PRO A 71 16.92 -7.08 10.98
CA PRO A 71 16.22 -7.68 9.84
C PRO A 71 17.20 -8.26 8.80
N TYR A 72 18.48 -7.85 8.85
CA TYR A 72 19.59 -8.35 8.04
C TYR A 72 20.39 -9.50 8.70
N SER A 73 20.01 -9.96 9.88
CA SER A 73 20.59 -11.16 10.50
C SER A 73 19.50 -12.16 10.88
N ASP A 74 19.53 -13.34 10.28
CA ASP A 74 18.59 -14.44 10.57
C ASP A 74 18.87 -15.13 11.93
N GLY A 75 19.68 -14.50 12.78
CA GLY A 75 20.10 -15.04 14.07
C GLY A 75 21.12 -16.19 13.96
N THR A 76 21.58 -16.56 12.76
CA THR A 76 22.63 -17.56 12.60
C THR A 76 24.00 -16.87 12.51
N THR A 77 24.86 -17.13 13.50
CA THR A 77 26.26 -16.72 13.46
C THR A 77 27.04 -17.73 12.61
N GLY A 78 26.83 -17.68 11.29
CA GLY A 78 27.53 -18.56 10.37
C GLY A 78 27.13 -18.35 8.93
N SER A 79 28.00 -17.65 8.18
CA SER A 79 27.88 -17.39 6.74
C SER A 79 26.63 -16.61 6.36
N SER A 80 26.70 -15.28 6.31
CA SER A 80 25.81 -14.53 5.43
C SER A 80 26.05 -15.10 4.03
N ASP A 81 25.05 -15.77 3.44
CA ASP A 81 25.14 -16.15 2.04
C ASP A 81 25.50 -14.89 1.24
N MET A 82 26.51 -15.02 0.37
CA MET A 82 26.99 -13.89 -0.41
C MET A 82 25.84 -13.39 -1.28
N PRO A 83 25.70 -12.05 -1.46
CA PRO A 83 24.69 -11.51 -2.35
C PRO A 83 24.79 -12.14 -3.74
N SER A 84 23.65 -12.57 -4.27
CA SER A 84 23.54 -13.25 -5.57
C SER A 84 23.35 -12.29 -6.74
N ILE A 85 22.92 -11.06 -6.44
CA ILE A 85 22.65 -10.00 -7.42
C ILE A 85 23.46 -8.74 -7.08
N GLY A 86 23.65 -7.87 -8.08
CA GLY A 86 24.35 -6.59 -7.94
C GLY A 86 23.43 -5.36 -8.03
N ALA A 87 24.01 -4.17 -7.91
CA ALA A 87 23.28 -2.90 -7.98
C ALA A 87 22.44 -2.74 -9.26
N ASP A 88 22.96 -3.20 -10.41
CA ASP A 88 22.23 -3.13 -11.70
C ASP A 88 20.98 -4.03 -11.70
N ASP A 89 21.06 -5.24 -11.14
CA ASP A 89 19.91 -6.15 -11.01
C ASP A 89 18.86 -5.57 -10.05
N VAL A 90 19.32 -4.92 -8.98
CA VAL A 90 18.46 -4.25 -7.99
C VAL A 90 17.73 -3.08 -8.63
N ALA A 91 18.42 -2.23 -9.40
CA ALA A 91 17.79 -1.15 -10.16
C ALA A 91 16.76 -1.68 -11.18
N ALA A 92 17.06 -2.78 -11.87
CA ALA A 92 16.12 -3.42 -12.79
C ALA A 92 14.89 -3.98 -12.06
N ALA A 93 15.06 -4.61 -10.89
CA ALA A 93 13.97 -5.14 -10.08
C ALA A 93 13.05 -4.02 -9.54
N ILE A 94 13.61 -2.86 -9.18
CA ILE A 94 12.83 -1.68 -8.78
C ILE A 94 11.89 -1.23 -9.90
N VAL A 95 12.40 -1.07 -11.12
CA VAL A 95 11.58 -0.71 -12.29
C VAL A 95 10.53 -1.77 -12.56
N ALA A 96 10.91 -3.04 -12.58
CA ALA A 96 10.01 -4.15 -12.87
C ALA A 96 8.87 -4.28 -11.84
N GLY A 97 9.16 -4.05 -10.55
CA GLY A 97 8.13 -4.11 -9.52
C GLY A 97 7.19 -2.90 -9.54
N LEU A 98 7.69 -1.69 -9.83
CA LEU A 98 6.80 -0.55 -10.07
C LEU A 98 5.94 -0.77 -11.32
N ASP A 99 6.51 -1.29 -12.41
CA ASP A 99 5.78 -1.66 -13.62
C ASP A 99 4.70 -2.71 -13.33
N ALA A 100 4.96 -3.67 -12.44
CA ALA A 100 4.00 -4.69 -12.05
C ALA A 100 2.76 -4.11 -11.35
N PHE A 101 2.91 -3.06 -10.52
CA PHE A 101 1.77 -2.33 -9.95
C PHE A 101 1.04 -1.49 -11.02
N VAL A 102 1.81 -0.79 -11.85
CA VAL A 102 1.30 0.08 -12.92
C VAL A 102 0.47 -0.68 -13.94
N THR A 103 0.89 -1.90 -14.27
CA THR A 103 0.22 -2.78 -15.23
C THR A 103 -0.69 -3.81 -14.57
N ALA A 104 -0.79 -3.79 -13.23
CA ALA A 104 -1.74 -4.61 -12.50
C ALA A 104 -3.13 -4.29 -13.03
N ASP A 105 -3.85 -5.29 -13.55
CA ASP A 105 -5.21 -5.13 -14.05
C ASP A 105 -6.23 -5.52 -12.96
N PRO A 106 -6.59 -4.59 -12.04
CA PRO A 106 -7.54 -4.88 -10.98
C PRO A 106 -8.96 -5.02 -11.51
N GLN A 107 -9.26 -4.46 -12.70
CA GLN A 107 -10.55 -4.64 -13.35
C GLN A 107 -10.77 -6.11 -13.72
N GLY A 108 -9.73 -6.80 -14.21
CA GLY A 108 -9.78 -8.25 -14.43
C GLY A 108 -10.12 -9.07 -13.17
N VAL A 109 -9.77 -8.58 -11.97
CA VAL A 109 -10.19 -9.21 -10.70
C VAL A 109 -11.69 -9.05 -10.46
N LEU A 110 -12.24 -7.86 -10.75
CA LEU A 110 -13.67 -7.61 -10.59
C LEU A 110 -14.51 -8.33 -11.64
N ASP A 111 -14.05 -8.37 -12.89
CA ASP A 111 -14.74 -9.08 -13.96
C ASP A 111 -14.86 -10.57 -13.61
N ALA A 112 -13.79 -11.18 -13.10
CA ALA A 112 -13.80 -12.55 -12.61
C ALA A 112 -14.75 -12.78 -11.42
N TYR A 113 -14.83 -11.82 -10.49
CA TYR A 113 -15.80 -11.85 -9.41
C TYR A 113 -17.24 -11.78 -9.95
N ASP A 114 -17.52 -10.86 -10.87
CA ASP A 114 -18.86 -10.61 -11.43
C ASP A 114 -19.36 -11.78 -12.27
N ASP A 115 -18.46 -12.46 -12.98
CA ASP A 115 -18.76 -13.67 -13.73
C ASP A 115 -19.24 -14.83 -12.84
N LEU A 116 -18.82 -14.86 -11.56
CA LEU A 116 -19.19 -15.90 -10.61
C LEU A 116 -20.26 -15.47 -9.60
N ALA A 117 -20.36 -14.19 -9.23
CA ALA A 117 -21.19 -13.68 -8.14
C ALA A 117 -22.70 -13.57 -8.49
N VAL A 118 -23.29 -14.67 -8.94
CA VAL A 118 -24.71 -14.75 -9.29
C VAL A 118 -25.52 -15.18 -8.06
N PHE A 119 -25.95 -14.21 -7.26
CA PHE A 119 -26.72 -14.45 -6.03
C PHE A 119 -28.22 -14.65 -6.28
N GLU A 120 -28.87 -15.37 -5.37
CA GLU A 120 -30.32 -15.65 -5.38
C GLU A 120 -30.96 -15.17 -4.06
N PRO A 121 -32.28 -14.92 -4.03
CA PRO A 121 -32.97 -14.61 -2.77
C PRO A 121 -32.74 -15.68 -1.71
N GLY A 122 -32.10 -15.30 -0.60
CA GLY A 122 -31.73 -16.20 0.50
C GLY A 122 -30.37 -16.90 0.35
N CYS A 123 -29.64 -16.64 -0.74
CA CYS A 123 -28.25 -17.04 -0.90
C CYS A 123 -27.45 -15.92 -1.60
N PRO A 124 -26.75 -15.06 -0.84
CA PRO A 124 -26.45 -15.18 0.60
C PRO A 124 -27.62 -14.86 1.55
N GLU A 125 -27.57 -15.32 2.81
CA GLU A 125 -28.63 -15.08 3.81
C GLU A 125 -28.82 -13.61 4.12
N PHE A 126 -27.73 -12.84 4.03
CA PHE A 126 -27.75 -11.40 4.10
C PHE A 126 -27.18 -10.82 2.80
N ALA A 127 -27.97 -9.98 2.14
CA ALA A 127 -27.54 -9.13 1.04
C ALA A 127 -28.26 -7.78 1.17
N GLN A 128 -27.49 -6.70 1.13
CA GLN A 128 -27.99 -5.34 1.10
C GLN A 128 -27.36 -4.59 -0.07
N GLU A 129 -28.21 -4.08 -0.94
CA GLU A 129 -27.81 -3.26 -2.08
C GLU A 129 -28.27 -1.81 -1.85
N ALA A 130 -27.40 -0.87 -2.18
CA ALA A 130 -27.68 0.55 -2.23
C ALA A 130 -27.22 1.10 -3.57
N ASP A 131 -28.18 1.52 -4.39
CA ASP A 131 -27.96 2.24 -5.64
C ASP A 131 -28.20 3.73 -5.39
N MET A 132 -27.13 4.52 -5.54
CA MET A 132 -27.11 5.97 -5.41
C MET A 132 -26.87 6.66 -6.77
N GLY A 133 -27.15 5.98 -7.88
CA GLY A 133 -26.94 6.45 -9.25
C GLY A 133 -25.52 6.15 -9.73
N THR A 134 -24.56 6.97 -9.30
CA THR A 134 -23.14 6.86 -9.69
C THR A 134 -22.30 6.06 -8.70
N LEU A 135 -22.88 5.68 -7.56
CA LEU A 135 -22.29 4.80 -6.58
C LEU A 135 -23.23 3.61 -6.33
N ASN A 136 -22.72 2.41 -6.53
CA ASN A 136 -23.45 1.17 -6.27
C ASN A 136 -22.69 0.36 -5.22
N VAL A 137 -23.37 0.01 -4.12
CA VAL A 137 -22.77 -0.73 -3.02
C VAL A 137 -23.59 -1.99 -2.79
N LEU A 138 -22.93 -3.14 -2.82
CA LEU A 138 -23.50 -4.42 -2.39
C LEU A 138 -22.67 -4.96 -1.22
N VAL A 139 -23.35 -5.22 -0.12
CA VAL A 139 -22.80 -5.86 1.08
C VAL A 139 -23.50 -7.19 1.27
N TRP A 140 -22.74 -8.27 1.46
CA TRP A 140 -23.31 -9.59 1.64
C TRP A 140 -22.55 -10.43 2.66
N GLN A 141 -23.25 -11.39 3.27
CA GLN A 141 -22.71 -12.31 4.26
C GLN A 141 -23.48 -13.63 4.25
N THR A 142 -22.74 -14.74 4.32
CA THR A 142 -23.26 -16.09 4.44
C THR A 142 -22.30 -17.01 5.21
N GLU A 143 -22.84 -17.92 6.01
CA GLU A 143 -22.05 -19.03 6.60
C GLU A 143 -21.80 -20.15 5.57
N GLY A 144 -22.56 -20.13 4.47
CA GLY A 144 -22.51 -21.14 3.42
C GLY A 144 -23.90 -21.38 2.84
N CYS A 145 -24.07 -21.08 1.57
CA CYS A 145 -25.26 -21.43 0.81
C CYS A 145 -24.89 -21.87 -0.60
N THR A 146 -25.83 -22.54 -1.29
CA THR A 146 -25.67 -22.93 -2.69
C THR A 146 -26.90 -22.47 -3.47
N THR A 147 -26.70 -21.74 -4.55
CA THR A 147 -27.78 -21.27 -5.44
C THR A 147 -28.36 -22.43 -6.25
N SER A 148 -29.52 -22.23 -6.87
CA SER A 148 -30.13 -23.23 -7.76
C SER A 148 -29.28 -23.53 -9.00
N ALA A 149 -28.39 -22.62 -9.38
CA ALA A 149 -27.43 -22.76 -10.46
C ALA A 149 -26.12 -23.48 -10.07
N GLY A 150 -25.98 -23.91 -8.81
CA GLY A 150 -24.79 -24.63 -8.34
C GLY A 150 -23.62 -23.75 -7.90
N LEU A 151 -23.86 -22.46 -7.62
CA LEU A 151 -22.85 -21.59 -7.02
C LEU A 151 -22.89 -21.74 -5.50
N THR A 152 -21.81 -22.24 -4.92
CA THR A 152 -21.55 -22.21 -3.48
C THR A 152 -20.91 -20.89 -3.09
N VAL A 153 -21.53 -20.19 -2.14
CA VAL A 153 -21.06 -18.90 -1.60
C VAL A 153 -20.71 -19.10 -0.13
N ARG A 154 -19.53 -18.63 0.30
CA ARG A 154 -19.09 -18.66 1.70
C ARG A 154 -18.41 -17.37 2.10
N GLY A 155 -18.66 -16.91 3.33
CA GLY A 155 -18.00 -15.75 3.92
C GLY A 155 -18.78 -14.46 3.74
N SER A 156 -18.07 -13.34 3.71
CA SER A 156 -18.65 -12.01 3.57
C SER A 156 -17.91 -11.21 2.53
N GLY A 157 -18.64 -10.44 1.74
CA GLY A 157 -18.07 -9.57 0.73
C GLY A 157 -18.73 -8.21 0.74
N ARG A 158 -18.00 -7.24 0.24
CA ARG A 158 -18.51 -5.91 -0.08
C ARG A 158 -17.89 -5.46 -1.38
N ILE A 159 -18.75 -5.07 -2.32
CA ILE A 159 -18.35 -4.45 -3.58
C ILE A 159 -18.93 -3.04 -3.66
N GLU A 160 -18.06 -2.08 -3.93
CA GLU A 160 -18.41 -0.71 -4.29
C GLU A 160 -18.05 -0.46 -5.75
N ARG A 161 -18.94 0.15 -6.52
CA ARG A 161 -18.67 0.60 -7.88
C ARG A 161 -18.94 2.09 -7.99
N ARG A 162 -17.94 2.80 -8.52
CA ARG A 162 -17.92 4.24 -8.75
C ARG A 162 -17.96 4.42 -10.27
N LEU A 163 -19.07 4.97 -10.77
CA LEU A 163 -19.36 5.15 -12.19
C LEU A 163 -19.62 6.64 -12.43
N GLY A 164 -18.55 7.41 -12.56
CA GLY A 164 -18.60 8.88 -12.58
C GLY A 164 -19.16 9.47 -11.29
N TYR A 165 -18.79 8.91 -10.13
CA TYR A 165 -19.20 9.42 -8.83
C TYR A 165 -18.61 10.82 -8.61
N VAL A 166 -19.48 11.80 -8.31
CA VAL A 166 -19.04 13.18 -8.10
C VAL A 166 -18.78 13.38 -6.62
N ASP A 167 -17.56 13.79 -6.30
CA ASP A 167 -17.14 14.15 -4.95
C ASP A 167 -16.50 15.53 -4.98
N GLY A 168 -17.16 16.55 -4.45
CA GLY A 168 -16.70 17.93 -4.65
C GLY A 168 -16.61 18.31 -6.14
N ASP A 169 -15.40 18.63 -6.61
CA ASP A 169 -15.08 18.99 -7.99
C ASP A 169 -14.48 17.82 -8.80
N ARG A 170 -14.28 16.65 -8.19
CA ARG A 170 -13.73 15.46 -8.82
C ARG A 170 -14.80 14.51 -9.32
N VAL A 171 -14.52 13.86 -10.45
CA VAL A 171 -15.30 12.74 -11.01
C VAL A 171 -14.50 11.46 -10.81
N VAL A 172 -15.06 10.51 -10.08
CA VAL A 172 -14.40 9.27 -9.65
C VAL A 172 -15.00 8.05 -10.35
N ASP A 173 -14.14 7.27 -10.99
CA ASP A 173 -14.42 5.94 -11.53
C ASP A 173 -13.61 4.89 -10.79
N GLY A 174 -14.05 3.64 -10.84
CA GLY A 174 -13.35 2.49 -10.27
C GLY A 174 -14.21 1.71 -9.30
N ALA A 175 -13.59 0.89 -8.47
CA ALA A 175 -14.31 -0.02 -7.60
C ALA A 175 -13.45 -0.59 -6.48
N GLN A 176 -14.13 -1.03 -5.43
CA GLN A 176 -13.54 -1.73 -4.31
C GLN A 176 -14.21 -3.09 -4.15
N LEU A 177 -13.43 -4.15 -4.01
CA LEU A 177 -13.89 -5.47 -3.60
C LEU A 177 -13.16 -5.89 -2.33
N SER A 178 -13.91 -6.25 -1.29
CA SER A 178 -13.34 -6.59 0.03
C SER A 178 -14.05 -7.76 0.68
N SER A 179 -13.34 -8.50 1.52
CA SER A 179 -13.89 -9.62 2.31
C SER A 179 -14.45 -9.22 3.68
N GLN A 180 -14.63 -7.91 3.91
CA GLN A 180 -15.15 -7.33 5.17
C GLN A 180 -14.46 -7.87 6.45
N GLY A 181 -13.14 -8.06 6.40
CA GLY A 181 -12.33 -8.51 7.54
C GLY A 181 -12.23 -10.04 7.70
N GLY A 182 -12.74 -10.81 6.73
CA GLY A 182 -12.60 -12.26 6.68
C GLY A 182 -12.00 -12.75 5.37
N THR A 183 -12.52 -13.87 4.87
CA THR A 183 -12.26 -14.38 3.52
C THR A 183 -13.60 -14.76 2.92
N PHE A 184 -13.77 -14.60 1.62
CA PHE A 184 -14.91 -15.17 0.93
C PHE A 184 -14.48 -16.04 -0.24
N ARG A 185 -15.33 -17.02 -0.56
CA ARG A 185 -15.13 -17.94 -1.68
C ARG A 185 -16.42 -18.12 -2.45
N LEU A 186 -16.30 -18.04 -3.76
CA LEU A 186 -17.32 -18.38 -4.76
C LEU A 186 -16.84 -19.62 -5.49
N GLU A 187 -17.66 -20.67 -5.57
CA GLU A 187 -17.29 -21.93 -6.22
C GLU A 187 -18.47 -22.54 -6.95
N THR A 188 -18.32 -22.86 -8.23
CA THR A 188 -19.37 -23.49 -9.04
C THR A 188 -19.22 -25.01 -9.08
N ASP A 189 -20.31 -25.72 -9.37
CA ASP A 189 -20.33 -27.20 -9.45
C ASP A 189 -19.35 -27.80 -10.47
N ASP A 190 -18.94 -27.04 -11.48
CA ASP A 190 -17.92 -27.43 -12.48
C ASP A 190 -16.47 -27.22 -11.99
N GLY A 191 -16.29 -26.71 -10.76
CA GLY A 191 -15.00 -26.55 -10.11
C GLY A 191 -14.32 -25.20 -10.34
N ARG A 192 -14.97 -24.24 -11.01
CA ARG A 192 -14.44 -22.86 -11.05
C ARG A 192 -14.54 -22.21 -9.69
N TYR A 193 -13.55 -21.42 -9.31
CA TYR A 193 -13.57 -20.69 -8.05
C TYR A 193 -12.89 -19.33 -8.11
N PHE A 194 -13.34 -18.46 -7.21
CA PHE A 194 -12.72 -17.19 -6.85
C PHE A 194 -12.68 -17.07 -5.33
N GLU A 195 -11.55 -16.66 -4.78
CA GLU A 195 -11.36 -16.47 -3.35
C GLU A 195 -10.60 -15.17 -3.08
N LEU A 196 -11.07 -14.41 -2.09
CA LEU A 196 -10.43 -13.16 -1.68
C LEU A 196 -10.40 -13.04 -0.15
N SER A 197 -9.22 -12.66 0.35
CA SER A 197 -8.97 -12.26 1.73
C SER A 197 -8.36 -10.87 1.72
N GLY A 198 -8.97 -9.91 2.42
CA GLY A 198 -8.53 -8.50 2.42
C GLY A 198 -9.36 -7.64 1.46
N TYR A 199 -8.72 -6.82 0.64
CA TYR A 199 -9.39 -6.00 -0.36
C TYR A 199 -8.50 -5.61 -1.53
N ILE A 200 -9.14 -5.32 -2.65
CA ILE A 200 -8.60 -4.61 -3.79
C ILE A 200 -9.45 -3.35 -4.00
N ASP A 201 -8.82 -2.19 -4.06
CA ASP A 201 -9.47 -0.92 -4.37
C ASP A 201 -8.69 -0.26 -5.49
N PHE A 202 -9.40 0.22 -6.51
CA PHE A 202 -8.80 1.05 -7.52
C PHE A 202 -9.74 2.18 -7.90
N THR A 203 -9.14 3.33 -8.15
CA THR A 203 -9.86 4.55 -8.44
C THR A 203 -9.13 5.35 -9.48
N ARG A 204 -9.89 6.00 -10.34
CA ARG A 204 -9.46 7.09 -11.19
C ARG A 204 -10.27 8.32 -10.84
N ALA A 205 -9.63 9.43 -10.50
CA ALA A 205 -10.31 10.70 -10.35
C ALA A 205 -9.87 11.69 -11.43
N THR A 206 -10.83 12.46 -11.93
CA THR A 206 -10.58 13.60 -12.81
C THR A 206 -10.99 14.87 -12.10
N ASN A 207 -10.05 15.80 -11.95
CA ASN A 207 -10.19 17.09 -11.29
C ASN A 207 -10.09 18.23 -12.34
N PRO A 208 -10.50 19.48 -12.03
CA PRO A 208 -10.35 20.59 -12.97
C PRO A 208 -8.89 20.93 -13.34
N ASP A 209 -7.96 20.63 -12.44
CA ASP A 209 -6.53 20.95 -12.52
C ASP A 209 -5.65 19.77 -12.92
N GLY A 210 -6.22 18.57 -13.05
CA GLY A 210 -5.50 17.36 -13.38
C GLY A 210 -6.31 16.10 -13.17
N SER A 211 -5.62 14.98 -13.04
CA SER A 211 -6.24 13.69 -12.77
C SER A 211 -5.36 12.91 -11.79
N ASP A 212 -5.96 12.00 -11.06
CA ASP A 212 -5.24 11.06 -10.21
C ASP A 212 -5.79 9.65 -10.40
N GLY A 213 -4.99 8.68 -9.99
CA GLY A 213 -5.33 7.27 -9.99
C GLY A 213 -4.73 6.64 -8.76
N ALA A 214 -5.35 5.58 -8.26
CA ALA A 214 -4.78 4.81 -7.17
C ALA A 214 -5.17 3.35 -7.27
N LEU A 215 -4.25 2.49 -6.82
CA LEU A 215 -4.44 1.07 -6.61
C LEU A 215 -3.98 0.72 -5.20
N ALA A 216 -4.90 0.15 -4.42
CA ALA A 216 -4.65 -0.43 -3.12
C ALA A 216 -4.93 -1.94 -3.17
N VAL A 217 -3.96 -2.75 -2.76
CA VAL A 217 -4.12 -4.20 -2.62
C VAL A 217 -3.71 -4.60 -1.22
N THR A 218 -4.59 -5.26 -0.49
CA THR A 218 -4.28 -5.86 0.80
C THR A 218 -4.80 -7.27 0.85
N GLY A 219 -3.93 -8.21 1.26
CA GLY A 219 -4.28 -9.60 1.46
C GLY A 219 -3.97 -10.47 0.24
N ASP A 220 -4.87 -11.42 -0.05
CA ASP A 220 -4.67 -12.49 -1.01
C ASP A 220 -5.89 -12.63 -1.90
N VAL A 221 -5.65 -12.83 -3.20
CA VAL A 221 -6.70 -13.19 -4.16
C VAL A 221 -6.23 -14.40 -4.96
N SER A 222 -7.13 -15.34 -5.21
CA SER A 222 -6.84 -16.51 -6.02
C SER A 222 -8.06 -16.99 -6.76
N ALA A 223 -7.84 -17.64 -7.90
CA ALA A 223 -8.91 -18.23 -8.69
C ALA A 223 -8.40 -19.49 -9.39
N ASP A 224 -9.32 -20.31 -9.92
CA ASP A 224 -8.93 -21.41 -10.80
C ASP A 224 -8.34 -20.89 -12.13
N PRO A 225 -7.59 -21.69 -12.90
CA PRO A 225 -6.93 -21.22 -14.12
C PRO A 225 -7.86 -20.61 -15.19
N VAL A 226 -9.14 -21.00 -15.24
CA VAL A 226 -10.11 -20.44 -16.19
C VAL A 226 -10.58 -19.07 -15.70
N THR A 227 -10.95 -18.95 -14.43
CA THR A 227 -11.37 -17.68 -13.83
C THR A 227 -10.22 -16.68 -13.72
N ALA A 228 -9.00 -17.15 -13.54
CA ALA A 228 -7.78 -16.32 -13.51
C ALA A 228 -7.31 -15.85 -14.89
N ALA A 229 -7.91 -16.35 -15.98
CA ALA A 229 -7.44 -16.07 -17.34
C ALA A 229 -7.54 -14.57 -17.65
N GLY A 230 -6.40 -13.94 -17.91
CA GLY A 230 -6.31 -12.52 -18.27
C GLY A 230 -5.97 -11.57 -17.11
N SER A 231 -5.97 -12.03 -15.86
CA SER A 231 -5.52 -11.22 -14.72
C SER A 231 -4.16 -11.70 -14.19
N PRO A 232 -3.09 -10.88 -14.28
CA PRO A 232 -1.78 -11.19 -13.69
C PRO A 232 -1.86 -11.41 -12.17
N ILE A 233 -2.80 -10.71 -11.51
CA ILE A 233 -3.04 -10.82 -10.07
C ILE A 233 -3.66 -12.18 -9.73
N LEU A 234 -4.72 -12.59 -10.45
CA LEU A 234 -5.40 -13.87 -10.16
C LEU A 234 -4.58 -15.10 -10.55
N SER A 235 -3.78 -15.00 -11.62
CA SER A 235 -2.94 -16.11 -12.08
C SER A 235 -1.74 -16.35 -11.16
N GLY A 236 -1.47 -15.45 -10.20
CA GLY A 236 -0.31 -15.52 -9.32
C GLY A 236 1.01 -15.20 -10.01
N ALA A 237 0.98 -14.71 -11.25
CA ALA A 237 2.17 -14.23 -11.96
C ALA A 237 2.82 -13.05 -11.22
N VAL A 238 1.97 -12.25 -10.57
CA VAL A 238 2.35 -11.15 -9.69
C VAL A 238 1.49 -11.20 -8.42
N ARG A 239 2.14 -11.02 -7.27
CA ARG A 239 1.47 -10.78 -5.99
C ARG A 239 1.84 -9.40 -5.49
N LEU A 240 0.82 -8.58 -5.26
CA LEU A 240 0.94 -7.19 -4.83
C LEU A 240 0.41 -7.04 -3.42
N GLN A 241 1.06 -6.18 -2.64
CA GLN A 241 0.52 -5.70 -1.36
C GLN A 241 0.95 -4.25 -1.15
N GLY A 242 0.03 -3.38 -0.73
CA GLY A 242 0.30 -1.98 -0.48
C GLY A 242 -0.58 -1.06 -1.31
N TYR A 243 -0.07 0.14 -1.54
CA TYR A 243 -0.76 1.24 -2.17
C TYR A 243 0.18 1.98 -3.12
N LEU A 244 -0.27 2.19 -4.35
CA LEU A 244 0.39 3.03 -5.33
C LEU A 244 -0.62 4.04 -5.86
N TYR A 245 -0.24 5.30 -5.91
CA TYR A 245 -1.02 6.38 -6.46
C TYR A 245 -0.24 7.07 -7.58
N ALA A 246 -0.97 7.43 -8.63
CA ALA A 246 -0.48 8.26 -9.72
C ALA A 246 -1.23 9.59 -9.67
N TYR A 247 -0.55 10.68 -9.98
CA TYR A 247 -1.19 11.98 -10.00
C TYR A 247 -0.60 12.86 -11.10
N MET A 248 -1.43 13.76 -11.60
CA MET A 248 -1.06 14.79 -12.55
C MET A 248 -1.53 16.12 -11.99
N GLY A 249 -0.57 17.00 -11.73
CA GLY A 249 -0.84 18.37 -11.32
C GLY A 249 -0.55 19.36 -12.46
N THR A 250 -0.62 20.65 -12.13
CA THR A 250 -0.27 21.72 -13.07
C THR A 250 1.22 21.68 -13.42
N GLY A 251 1.54 20.98 -14.51
CA GLY A 251 2.86 20.93 -15.12
C GLY A 251 3.75 19.76 -14.71
N TYR A 252 3.21 18.75 -14.00
CA TYR A 252 4.01 17.58 -13.58
C TYR A 252 3.18 16.32 -13.38
N ARG A 253 3.87 15.19 -13.41
CA ARG A 253 3.35 13.84 -13.23
C ARG A 253 4.14 13.17 -12.12
N GLY A 254 3.44 12.37 -11.33
CA GLY A 254 4.08 11.60 -10.29
C GLY A 254 3.42 10.26 -10.07
N LEU A 255 4.22 9.34 -9.54
CA LEU A 255 3.82 8.04 -9.03
C LEU A 255 4.39 7.93 -7.62
N GLY A 256 3.59 7.59 -6.63
CA GLY A 256 4.11 7.39 -5.28
C GLY A 256 3.36 6.32 -4.50
N GLY A 257 3.90 5.92 -3.36
CA GLY A 257 3.25 4.94 -2.49
C GLY A 257 4.20 4.11 -1.64
N SER A 258 3.64 3.07 -1.05
CA SER A 258 4.37 2.07 -0.27
C SER A 258 3.77 0.70 -0.53
N GLY A 259 4.60 -0.32 -0.70
CA GLY A 259 4.11 -1.65 -1.02
C GLY A 259 5.20 -2.68 -1.24
N SER A 260 4.79 -3.85 -1.71
CA SER A 260 5.66 -4.95 -2.06
C SER A 260 5.11 -5.73 -3.23
N VAL A 261 6.03 -6.34 -3.97
CA VAL A 261 5.79 -7.19 -5.13
C VAL A 261 6.55 -8.48 -4.95
N THR A 262 5.92 -9.59 -5.30
CA THR A 262 6.61 -10.86 -5.55
C THR A 262 6.10 -11.48 -6.85
N GLY A 263 6.91 -12.37 -7.44
CA GLY A 263 6.58 -13.07 -8.66
C GLY A 263 7.70 -13.01 -9.70
N ASP A 264 7.54 -13.78 -10.77
CA ASP A 264 8.58 -13.97 -11.80
C ASP A 264 8.90 -12.68 -12.58
N VAL A 265 8.05 -11.65 -12.46
CA VAL A 265 8.26 -10.32 -13.08
C VAL A 265 9.54 -9.63 -12.60
N LEU A 266 10.03 -9.97 -11.41
CA LEU A 266 11.21 -9.35 -10.79
C LEU A 266 12.54 -9.94 -11.29
N GLY A 267 12.52 -10.87 -12.24
CA GLY A 267 13.72 -11.46 -12.82
C GLY A 267 14.52 -12.26 -11.80
N ASN A 268 15.71 -11.77 -11.44
CA ASN A 268 16.61 -12.44 -10.50
C ASN A 268 16.27 -12.17 -9.03
N ALA A 269 15.33 -11.25 -8.75
CA ALA A 269 14.88 -10.95 -7.39
C ALA A 269 13.64 -11.77 -7.01
N LEU A 270 13.53 -12.13 -5.72
CA LEU A 270 12.36 -12.80 -5.16
C LEU A 270 11.26 -11.82 -4.76
N ALA A 271 11.64 -10.64 -4.28
CA ALA A 271 10.71 -9.65 -3.78
C ALA A 271 11.25 -8.24 -3.96
N LEU A 272 10.34 -7.30 -4.17
CA LEU A 272 10.56 -5.87 -4.00
C LEU A 272 9.69 -5.40 -2.84
N SER A 273 10.23 -4.52 -2.01
CA SER A 273 9.50 -3.70 -1.05
C SER A 273 9.89 -2.26 -1.29
N PHE A 274 8.94 -1.33 -1.14
CA PHE A 274 9.22 0.09 -1.24
C PHE A 274 8.40 0.85 -0.21
N ASP A 275 8.99 1.89 0.34
CA ASP A 275 8.34 2.75 1.31
C ASP A 275 8.62 4.21 0.99
N GLN A 276 7.56 5.02 1.04
CA GLN A 276 7.58 6.43 0.66
C GLN A 276 8.22 6.62 -0.72
N ALA A 277 7.97 5.67 -1.63
CA ALA A 277 8.42 5.76 -3.00
C ALA A 277 7.73 6.95 -3.66
N LEU A 278 8.49 7.71 -4.42
CA LEU A 278 7.97 8.77 -5.27
C LEU A 278 8.82 8.80 -6.54
N VAL A 279 8.19 8.91 -7.70
CA VAL A 279 8.81 9.11 -9.00
C VAL A 279 8.12 10.31 -9.62
N VAL A 280 8.86 11.35 -10.00
CA VAL A 280 8.26 12.56 -10.62
C VAL A 280 9.14 13.13 -11.73
N ASP A 281 8.54 13.92 -12.62
CA ASP A 281 9.19 14.58 -13.75
C ASP A 281 9.52 16.08 -13.54
N LEU A 282 9.57 16.56 -12.28
CA LEU A 282 9.98 17.92 -11.96
C LEU A 282 10.90 17.98 -10.73
N PRO A 283 11.97 18.79 -10.76
CA PRO A 283 12.46 19.62 -11.87
C PRO A 283 13.29 18.86 -12.93
N CYS A 284 13.31 17.52 -12.86
CA CYS A 284 14.25 16.67 -13.57
C CYS A 284 13.57 15.70 -14.54
N ALA A 285 14.35 15.02 -15.38
CA ALA A 285 13.81 13.81 -16.01
C ALA A 285 13.36 12.84 -14.89
N ALA A 286 12.37 11.99 -15.17
CA ALA A 286 11.71 11.16 -14.16
C ALA A 286 12.68 10.58 -13.12
N GLU A 287 12.52 11.01 -11.86
CA GLU A 287 13.50 10.84 -10.80
C GLU A 287 12.85 10.12 -9.59
N PRO A 288 13.46 9.04 -9.08
CA PRO A 288 12.94 8.31 -7.93
C PRO A 288 13.38 8.92 -6.60
N LEU A 289 12.58 8.73 -5.57
CA LEU A 289 12.81 9.10 -4.17
C LEU A 289 12.26 7.99 -3.27
N GLY A 290 12.73 8.00 -2.03
CA GLY A 290 12.30 7.05 -1.02
C GLY A 290 13.25 5.85 -0.96
N THR A 291 12.79 4.80 -0.27
CA THR A 291 13.58 3.61 0.00
C THR A 291 12.98 2.40 -0.71
N PHE A 292 13.84 1.65 -1.39
CA PHE A 292 13.49 0.42 -2.07
C PHE A 292 14.36 -0.70 -1.53
N GLY A 293 13.74 -1.79 -1.07
CA GLY A 293 14.40 -3.03 -0.67
C GLY A 293 14.12 -4.13 -1.68
N VAL A 294 15.17 -4.77 -2.18
CA VAL A 294 15.10 -5.92 -3.09
C VAL A 294 15.66 -7.14 -2.39
N ARG A 295 14.89 -8.22 -2.38
CA ARG A 295 15.32 -9.51 -1.84
C ARG A 295 15.76 -10.43 -2.96
N ASP A 296 16.95 -10.98 -2.86
CA ASP A 296 17.51 -11.90 -3.85
C ASP A 296 17.14 -13.37 -3.59
N ASP A 297 17.59 -14.29 -4.45
CA ASP A 297 17.22 -15.71 -4.41
C ASP A 297 17.78 -16.49 -3.20
N VAL A 298 18.88 -16.01 -2.63
CA VAL A 298 19.46 -16.52 -1.38
C VAL A 298 18.83 -15.86 -0.14
N GLY A 299 17.91 -14.92 -0.34
CA GLY A 299 17.15 -14.26 0.71
C GLY A 299 17.84 -13.05 1.34
N PHE A 300 18.94 -12.58 0.75
CA PHE A 300 19.67 -11.38 1.14
C PHE A 300 18.92 -10.11 0.68
N TRP A 301 18.90 -9.09 1.54
CA TRP A 301 18.26 -7.81 1.26
C TRP A 301 19.26 -6.76 0.80
N HIS A 302 18.90 -6.11 -0.29
CA HIS A 302 19.61 -4.99 -0.92
C HIS A 302 18.72 -3.76 -0.83
N ASP A 303 19.22 -2.66 -0.28
CA ASP A 303 18.44 -1.43 -0.17
C ASP A 303 19.02 -0.35 -1.08
N VAL A 304 18.15 0.48 -1.65
CA VAL A 304 18.52 1.70 -2.37
C VAL A 304 17.76 2.85 -1.74
N VAL A 305 18.51 3.88 -1.34
CA VAL A 305 17.94 5.13 -0.82
C VAL A 305 18.24 6.22 -1.85
N PHE A 306 17.20 6.65 -2.57
CA PHE A 306 17.31 7.73 -3.54
C PHE A 306 17.24 9.10 -2.85
N ASP A 307 18.01 10.06 -3.35
CA ASP A 307 18.32 11.31 -2.67
C ASP A 307 17.85 12.58 -3.41
N ALA A 308 17.00 12.43 -4.43
CA ALA A 308 16.57 13.55 -5.28
C ALA A 308 15.78 14.65 -4.54
N GLY A 309 15.36 14.39 -3.30
CA GLY A 309 14.80 15.40 -2.42
C GLY A 309 14.65 14.94 -0.97
N THR A 310 14.45 15.91 -0.09
CA THR A 310 14.06 15.64 1.30
C THR A 310 12.62 16.08 1.50
N TYR A 311 11.82 15.24 2.17
CA TYR A 311 10.50 15.66 2.64
C TYR A 311 10.66 16.76 3.71
N ASP A 312 9.91 17.85 3.57
CA ASP A 312 9.79 18.88 4.59
C ASP A 312 8.75 18.48 5.66
N ASP A 313 8.68 19.28 6.73
CA ASP A 313 7.76 19.04 7.86
C ASP A 313 6.27 19.16 7.48
N GLN A 314 5.97 19.60 6.26
CA GLN A 314 4.62 19.77 5.70
C GLN A 314 4.30 18.70 4.65
N GLY A 315 5.21 17.76 4.39
CA GLY A 315 5.08 16.71 3.38
C GLY A 315 5.40 17.15 1.95
N GLY A 316 5.89 18.38 1.76
CA GLY A 316 6.44 18.84 0.50
C GLY A 316 7.83 18.24 0.24
N VAL A 317 8.25 18.17 -1.02
CA VAL A 317 9.59 17.70 -1.40
C VAL A 317 10.47 18.90 -1.73
N ALA A 318 11.55 19.07 -0.97
CA ALA A 318 12.60 20.02 -1.30
C ALA A 318 13.58 19.36 -2.28
N TRP A 319 13.45 19.69 -3.56
CA TRP A 319 14.24 19.13 -4.65
C TRP A 319 15.69 19.58 -4.62
N ASN A 320 16.60 18.62 -4.84
CA ASN A 320 18.00 18.90 -5.11
C ASN A 320 18.28 18.67 -6.61
N GLU A 321 18.25 19.73 -7.43
CA GLU A 321 18.53 19.63 -8.87
C GLU A 321 19.90 18.98 -9.18
N GLY A 322 20.85 19.05 -8.25
CA GLY A 322 22.16 18.41 -8.38
C GLY A 322 22.17 16.89 -8.16
N ALA A 323 21.07 16.33 -7.66
CA ALA A 323 20.86 14.90 -7.40
C ALA A 323 19.93 14.24 -8.45
N CYS A 324 19.79 14.87 -9.61
CA CYS A 324 18.96 14.35 -10.70
C CYS A 324 19.76 13.47 -11.65
N ASP A 325 20.22 12.34 -11.13
CA ASP A 325 21.02 11.37 -11.86
C ASP A 325 20.36 9.97 -11.90
N GLY A 326 19.18 9.81 -11.30
CA GLY A 326 18.48 8.54 -11.18
C GLY A 326 19.18 7.55 -10.26
N CYS A 327 20.17 7.98 -9.47
CA CYS A 327 20.99 7.13 -8.64
C CYS A 327 20.65 7.29 -7.16
N GLY A 328 20.73 6.19 -6.42
CA GLY A 328 20.57 6.18 -4.98
C GLY A 328 21.71 5.42 -4.31
N ALA A 329 21.93 5.71 -3.03
CA ALA A 329 22.92 4.98 -2.24
C ALA A 329 22.50 3.51 -2.15
N TYR A 330 23.37 2.60 -2.62
CA TYR A 330 23.16 1.16 -2.62
C TYR A 330 23.79 0.52 -1.37
N LEU A 331 22.95 -0.17 -0.59
CA LEU A 331 23.31 -0.83 0.64
C LEU A 331 23.13 -2.34 0.51
N ALA A 332 24.20 -3.10 0.73
CA ALA A 332 24.15 -4.55 0.83
C ALA A 332 24.19 -4.93 2.31
N GLY A 333 23.09 -5.46 2.86
CA GLY A 333 23.00 -5.81 4.28
C GLY A 333 23.22 -4.61 5.21
N GLY A 334 22.73 -3.44 4.82
CA GLY A 334 22.86 -2.18 5.57
C GLY A 334 24.22 -1.47 5.42
N VAL A 335 25.16 -2.01 4.64
CA VAL A 335 26.45 -1.36 4.37
C VAL A 335 26.42 -0.71 2.99
N SER A 336 26.67 0.60 2.93
CA SER A 336 26.80 1.30 1.65
C SER A 336 28.01 0.75 0.88
N THR A 337 27.75 0.27 -0.34
CA THR A 337 28.77 -0.37 -1.20
C THR A 337 28.92 0.29 -2.56
N GLY A 338 28.11 1.31 -2.86
CA GLY A 338 28.15 2.09 -4.10
C GLY A 338 26.81 2.76 -4.33
N ASP A 339 26.48 2.94 -5.61
CA ASP A 339 25.23 3.53 -6.07
C ASP A 339 24.49 2.54 -6.98
N ALA A 340 23.16 2.57 -6.95
CA ALA A 340 22.30 1.88 -7.90
C ALA A 340 21.52 2.94 -8.69
N CYS A 341 21.62 2.87 -10.02
CA CYS A 341 21.05 3.88 -10.90
C CYS A 341 19.92 3.31 -11.75
N VAL A 342 18.77 3.94 -11.70
CA VAL A 342 17.60 3.61 -12.50
C VAL A 342 17.56 4.50 -13.75
N ASP A 343 17.24 3.91 -14.88
CA ASP A 343 17.10 4.67 -16.13
C ASP A 343 15.88 5.60 -16.08
N SER A 344 16.14 6.91 -16.11
CA SER A 344 15.11 7.96 -16.21
C SER A 344 14.13 7.74 -17.37
N ALA A 345 14.55 7.11 -18.48
CA ALA A 345 13.65 6.80 -19.59
C ALA A 345 12.66 5.67 -19.25
N ALA A 346 13.05 4.73 -18.40
CA ALA A 346 12.17 3.69 -17.89
C ALA A 346 11.17 4.28 -16.88
N LEU A 347 11.65 5.13 -15.97
CA LEU A 347 10.79 5.85 -15.03
C LEU A 347 9.80 6.78 -15.73
N ALA A 348 10.22 7.44 -16.81
CA ALA A 348 9.35 8.30 -17.63
C ALA A 348 8.20 7.50 -18.28
N GLN A 349 8.42 6.23 -18.61
CA GLN A 349 7.35 5.35 -19.10
C GLN A 349 6.37 5.00 -17.98
N LEU A 350 6.86 4.75 -16.76
CA LEU A 350 6.00 4.45 -15.60
C LEU A 350 5.09 5.63 -15.25
N ILE A 351 5.58 6.86 -15.28
CA ILE A 351 4.75 8.04 -14.96
C ILE A 351 3.89 8.53 -16.13
N ALA A 352 3.94 7.89 -17.30
CA ALA A 352 3.04 8.12 -18.42
C ALA A 352 1.67 7.43 -18.21
N TRP A 353 1.07 7.66 -17.04
CA TRP A 353 0.04 6.82 -16.44
C TRP A 353 -1.36 6.93 -17.05
N GLU A 354 -1.60 7.87 -17.96
CA GLU A 354 -2.89 8.06 -18.63
C GLU A 354 -3.40 6.78 -19.34
N GLY A 355 -2.50 5.84 -19.64
CA GLY A 355 -2.80 4.52 -20.21
C GLY A 355 -2.88 3.36 -19.21
N MET A 356 -2.76 3.61 -17.90
CA MET A 356 -2.84 2.57 -16.87
C MET A 356 -4.25 1.95 -16.81
N PRO A 357 -4.38 0.68 -16.40
CA PRO A 357 -5.66 -0.04 -16.30
C PRO A 357 -6.51 0.38 -15.09
N TRP A 358 -5.98 1.20 -14.18
CA TRP A 358 -6.69 1.83 -13.06
C TRP A 358 -6.60 3.35 -13.11
#